data_AF-A0A7K6K6A7-F1
#
_entry.id   AF-A0A7K6K6A7-F1
#
_cell.length_a   1.000
_cell.length_b   1.000
_cell.length_c   1.000
_cell.angle_alpha   90.00
_cell.angle_beta   90.00
_cell.angle_gamma   90.00
#
_symmetry.space_group_name_H-M   'P 1'
#
loop_
_entity.id
_entity.type
_entity.pdbx_description
1 polymer ?
#
loop_
_entity_poly.entity_id
_entity_poly.type
_entity_poly.pdbx_seq_one_letter_code
_entity_poly.pdbx_strand_id
1 'polypeptide(L)'
;GTVFVVQWDKVYLQGKEDLGSFTFQAALHSSGRIVFGYEEIPVPVLHISASQHPVKAGLSDAFMVLNPSPDVPESRRRTIYEYHRVELDTSRITNRSAVEFTPLPS
;
A
#
# COMPACT_ATOMS: atom_id res chain seq x y z
N GLY A 1 11.70 -1.65 -20.99
CA GLY A 1 10.34 -1.15 -20.68
C GLY A 1 10.45 0.23 -20.08
N THR A 2 9.46 1.10 -20.30
CA THR A 2 9.45 2.49 -19.79
C THR A 2 8.74 2.62 -18.44
N VAL A 3 7.99 1.60 -18.05
CA VAL A 3 7.22 1.51 -16.81
C VAL A 3 7.21 0.05 -16.32
N PHE A 4 7.24 -0.13 -15.00
CA PHE A 4 6.97 -1.38 -14.31
C PHE A 4 5.67 -1.24 -13.54
N VAL A 5 4.73 -2.18 -13.70
CA VAL A 5 3.39 -2.11 -13.10
C VAL A 5 3.11 -3.39 -12.32
N VAL A 6 2.62 -3.24 -11.10
CA VAL A 6 2.04 -4.32 -10.29
C VAL A 6 0.57 -4.02 -10.10
N GLN A 7 -0.29 -5.01 -10.34
CA GLN A 7 -1.72 -4.93 -10.07
C GLN A 7 -2.10 -5.94 -9.00
N TRP A 8 -2.92 -5.48 -8.06
CA TRP A 8 -3.70 -6.31 -7.16
C TRP A 8 -5.11 -6.35 -7.73
N ASP A 9 -5.51 -7.50 -8.27
CA ASP A 9 -6.82 -7.71 -8.87
C ASP A 9 -7.75 -8.40 -7.88
N LYS A 10 -8.92 -7.81 -7.64
CA LYS A 10 -10.00 -8.38 -6.83
C LYS A 10 -9.54 -8.92 -5.47
N VAL A 11 -8.81 -8.09 -4.71
CA VAL A 11 -8.36 -8.42 -3.35
C VAL A 11 -9.47 -8.11 -2.34
N TYR A 12 -9.76 -9.05 -1.45
CA TYR A 12 -10.80 -8.90 -0.43
C TYR A 12 -10.22 -8.55 0.93
N LEU A 13 -10.97 -7.79 1.72
CA LEU A 13 -10.66 -7.60 3.13
C LEU A 13 -10.99 -8.88 3.90
N GLN A 14 -10.02 -9.35 4.68
CA GLN A 14 -10.17 -10.58 5.47
C GLN A 14 -11.37 -10.49 6.42
N GLY A 15 -12.31 -11.43 6.30
CA GLY A 15 -13.53 -11.48 7.13
C GLY A 15 -14.57 -10.41 6.79
N LYS A 16 -14.44 -9.77 5.62
CA LYS A 16 -15.32 -8.73 5.07
C LYS A 16 -15.49 -8.89 3.55
N GLU A 17 -15.55 -10.13 3.09
CA GLU A 17 -15.64 -10.47 1.67
C GLU A 17 -16.96 -9.98 1.04
N ASP A 18 -18.01 -9.82 1.85
CA ASP A 18 -19.32 -9.29 1.48
C ASP A 18 -19.28 -7.82 1.04
N LEU A 19 -18.28 -7.06 1.50
CA LEU A 19 -18.12 -5.66 1.13
C LEU A 19 -17.71 -5.51 -0.34
N GLY A 20 -17.20 -6.55 -0.99
CA GLY A 20 -16.66 -6.50 -2.35
C GLY A 20 -15.14 -6.51 -2.40
N SER A 21 -14.59 -6.35 -3.60
CA SER A 21 -13.16 -6.50 -3.87
C SER A 21 -12.48 -5.18 -4.22
N PHE A 22 -11.22 -5.03 -3.82
CA PHE A 22 -10.37 -3.92 -4.19
C PHE A 22 -9.53 -4.28 -5.42
N THR A 23 -9.45 -3.35 -6.36
CA THR A 23 -8.54 -3.45 -7.52
C THR A 23 -7.72 -2.18 -7.63
N PHE A 24 -6.41 -2.30 -7.50
CA PHE A 24 -5.49 -1.17 -7.51
C PHE A 24 -4.12 -1.55 -8.07
N GLN A 25 -3.35 -0.55 -8.45
CA GLN A 25 -2.06 -0.71 -9.10
C GLN A 25 -1.00 0.20 -8.47
N ALA A 26 0.25 -0.22 -8.59
CA ALA A 26 1.42 0.62 -8.40
C ALA A 26 2.27 0.58 -9.67
N ALA A 27 2.59 1.75 -10.22
CA ALA A 27 3.40 1.91 -11.41
C ALA A 27 4.66 2.74 -11.11
N LEU A 28 5.83 2.19 -11.46
CA LEU A 28 7.11 2.87 -11.38
C LEU A 28 7.57 3.22 -12.80
N HIS A 29 7.64 4.52 -13.09
CA HIS A 29 8.13 5.02 -14.36
C HIS A 29 9.66 5.17 -14.33
N SER A 30 10.29 4.96 -15.49
CA SER A 30 11.72 5.24 -15.70
C SER A 30 12.13 6.69 -15.40
N SER A 31 11.19 7.64 -15.38
CA SER A 31 11.41 9.02 -14.97
C SER A 31 11.46 9.25 -13.45
N GLY A 32 11.32 8.19 -12.65
CA GLY A 32 11.26 8.27 -11.18
C GLY A 32 9.88 8.61 -10.61
N ARG A 33 8.86 8.79 -11.47
CA ARG A 33 7.47 8.98 -11.02
C ARG A 33 6.89 7.66 -10.51
N ILE A 34 6.13 7.75 -9.43
CA ILE A 34 5.38 6.61 -8.85
C ILE A 34 3.90 6.96 -8.91
N VAL A 35 3.09 6.08 -9.50
CA VAL A 35 1.64 6.26 -9.59
C VAL A 35 0.95 5.11 -8.87
N PHE A 36 0.09 5.46 -7.91
CA PHE A 36 -0.87 4.52 -7.31
C PHE A 36 -2.23 4.74 -7.97
N GLY A 37 -2.74 3.73 -8.68
CA GLY A 37 -4.04 3.77 -9.34
C GLY A 37 -5.07 2.97 -8.57
N TYR A 38 -6.25 3.53 -8.35
CA TYR A 38 -7.35 2.90 -7.62
C TYR A 38 -8.54 2.73 -8.55
N GLU A 39 -8.69 1.54 -9.12
CA GLU A 39 -9.77 1.24 -10.07
C GLU A 39 -11.07 0.95 -9.32
N GLU A 40 -11.00 0.01 -8.37
CA GLU A 40 -12.13 -0.44 -7.58
C GLU A 40 -11.83 -0.38 -6.08
N ILE A 41 -12.64 0.38 -5.36
CA ILE A 41 -12.65 0.55 -3.91
C ILE A 41 -14.12 0.42 -3.49
N PRO A 42 -14.51 -0.74 -2.96
CA PRO A 42 -15.92 -1.07 -2.78
C PRO A 42 -16.55 -0.38 -1.56
N VAL A 43 -15.72 0.08 -0.62
CA VAL A 43 -16.11 0.89 0.53
C VAL A 43 -15.11 2.03 0.75
N PRO A 44 -15.53 3.22 1.24
CA PRO A 44 -14.60 4.30 1.54
C PRO A 44 -13.45 3.83 2.43
N VAL A 45 -12.21 4.25 2.14
CA VAL A 45 -11.03 3.82 2.90
C VAL A 45 -11.16 4.16 4.39
N LEU A 46 -11.82 5.28 4.71
CA LEU A 46 -12.12 5.71 6.08
C LEU A 46 -13.04 4.76 6.86
N HIS A 47 -13.80 3.90 6.17
CA HIS A 47 -14.69 2.92 6.77
C HIS A 47 -14.04 1.56 6.99
N ILE A 48 -12.78 1.38 6.55
CA ILE A 48 -12.03 0.15 6.80
C ILE A 48 -11.57 0.14 8.26
N SER A 49 -11.86 -0.94 8.98
CA SER A 49 -11.50 -1.05 10.39
C SER A 49 -9.99 -1.05 10.60
N ALA A 50 -9.49 -0.11 11.41
CA ALA A 50 -8.09 -0.03 11.81
C ALA A 50 -7.78 -0.80 13.11
N SER A 51 -8.75 -1.57 13.64
CA SER A 51 -8.64 -2.24 14.96
C SER A 51 -7.55 -3.31 15.03
N GLN A 52 -7.31 -4.04 13.93
CA GLN A 52 -6.27 -5.06 13.86
C GLN A 52 -4.96 -4.50 13.31
N HIS A 53 -5.05 -3.72 12.23
CA HIS A 53 -3.89 -3.09 11.59
C HIS A 53 -4.23 -1.69 11.10
N PRO A 54 -3.30 -0.71 11.23
CA PRO A 54 -3.50 0.62 10.68
C PRO A 54 -3.71 0.57 9.17
N VAL A 55 -4.75 1.25 8.69
CA VAL A 55 -4.98 1.48 7.26
C VAL A 55 -4.12 2.67 6.84
N LYS A 56 -3.08 2.42 6.05
CA LYS A 56 -2.12 3.43 5.58
C LYS A 56 -2.04 3.41 4.06
N ALA A 57 -1.82 4.57 3.45
CA ALA A 57 -1.47 4.70 2.05
C ALA A 57 -0.37 5.76 1.92
N GLY A 58 0.66 5.49 1.12
CA GLY A 58 1.82 6.37 0.99
C GLY A 58 3.08 5.65 0.57
N LEU A 59 4.19 6.37 0.67
CA LEU A 59 5.54 5.88 0.41
C LEU A 59 6.35 5.96 1.70
N SER A 60 7.00 4.86 2.10
CA SER A 60 7.93 4.86 3.23
C SER A 60 9.30 4.37 2.81
N ASP A 61 10.30 4.87 3.52
CA ASP A 61 11.66 4.35 3.49
C ASP A 61 11.94 3.64 4.83
N ALA A 62 12.51 2.44 4.73
CA ALA A 62 12.57 1.51 5.84
C ALA A 62 13.68 0.47 5.64
N PHE A 63 14.12 -0.11 6.75
CA PHE A 63 14.94 -1.32 6.75
C PHE A 63 14.23 -2.46 7.49
N MET A 64 14.60 -3.69 7.16
CA MET A 64 14.06 -4.89 7.80
C MET A 64 15.13 -5.54 8.67
N VAL A 65 14.76 -5.85 9.92
CA VAL A 65 15.57 -6.68 10.81
C VAL A 65 14.95 -8.07 10.88
N LEU A 66 15.79 -9.09 10.71
CA LEU A 66 15.41 -10.49 10.87
C LEU A 66 15.86 -10.98 12.24
N ASN A 67 14.92 -11.52 13.03
CA ASN A 67 15.23 -12.30 14.22
C ASN A 67 15.35 -13.78 13.81
N PRO A 68 16.55 -14.36 13.82
CA PRO A 68 16.77 -15.73 13.36
C PRO A 68 16.43 -16.79 14.43
N SER A 69 16.03 -16.39 15.65
CA SER A 69 15.77 -17.33 16.73
C SER A 69 14.67 -18.34 16.34
N PRO A 70 14.93 -19.65 16.50
CA PRO A 70 13.95 -20.68 16.16
C PRO A 70 12.69 -20.59 17.02
N ASP A 71 12.80 -20.07 18.25
CA ASP A 71 11.70 -19.93 19.21
C ASP A 71 10.72 -18.80 18.86
N VAL A 72 11.07 -17.94 17.91
CA VAL A 72 10.21 -16.85 17.46
C VAL A 72 9.30 -17.35 16.34
N PRO A 73 7.96 -17.20 16.47
CA PRO A 73 7.02 -17.52 15.39
C PRO A 73 7.37 -16.81 14.10
N GLU A 74 7.21 -17.47 12.95
CA GLU A 74 7.65 -16.93 11.65
C GLU A 74 7.04 -15.55 11.34
N SER A 75 5.77 -15.35 11.72
CA SER A 75 5.07 -14.06 11.60
C SER A 75 5.70 -12.90 12.40
N ARG A 76 6.53 -13.20 13.39
CA ARG A 76 7.24 -12.24 14.25
C ARG A 76 8.74 -12.18 14.00
N ARG A 77 9.27 -12.93 13.03
CA ARG A 77 10.71 -12.93 12.71
C ARG A 77 11.16 -11.70 11.96
N ARG A 78 10.26 -11.01 11.25
CA ARG A 78 10.59 -9.84 10.43
C ARG A 78 9.99 -8.59 11.06
N THR A 79 10.84 -7.63 11.41
CA THR A 79 10.42 -6.30 11.89
C THR A 79 10.86 -5.26 10.88
N ILE A 80 9.92 -4.44 10.43
CA ILE A 80 10.17 -3.30 9.53
C ILE A 80 10.32 -2.05 10.40
N TYR A 81 11.43 -1.34 10.21
CA TYR A 81 11.71 -0.07 10.86
C TYR A 81 11.61 1.05 9.83
N GLU A 82 10.49 1.76 9.88
CA GLU A 82 10.23 2.92 9.02
C GLU A 82 10.87 4.17 9.65
N TYR A 83 11.72 4.87 8.90
CA TYR A 83 12.37 6.11 9.38
C TYR A 83 11.94 7.35 8.58
N HIS A 84 11.33 7.16 7.40
CA HIS A 84 10.77 8.26 6.63
C HIS A 84 9.46 7.82 5.97
N ARG A 85 8.49 8.74 5.90
CA ARG A 85 7.18 8.48 5.28
C ARG A 85 6.62 9.73 4.61
N VAL A 86 5.94 9.51 3.50
CA VAL A 86 5.02 10.46 2.88
C VAL A 86 3.64 9.82 2.89
N GLU A 87 2.74 10.37 3.71
CA GLU A 87 1.39 9.84 3.88
C GLU A 87 0.42 10.48 2.87
N LEU A 88 -0.53 9.68 2.40
CA LEU A 88 -1.65 10.15 1.59
C LEU A 88 -2.86 10.41 2.48
N ASP A 89 -3.60 11.46 2.12
CA ASP A 89 -4.93 11.68 2.67
C ASP A 89 -5.88 10.62 2.12
N THR A 90 -6.18 9.62 2.96
CA THR A 90 -7.01 8.46 2.58
C THR A 90 -8.46 8.84 2.28
N SER A 91 -8.93 10.02 2.69
CA SER A 91 -10.25 10.53 2.33
C SER A 91 -10.38 10.83 0.83
N ARG A 92 -9.25 11.05 0.15
CA ARG A 92 -9.17 11.37 -1.29
C ARG A 92 -8.97 10.15 -2.17
N ILE A 93 -8.80 8.96 -1.58
CA ILE A 93 -8.64 7.70 -2.28
C ILE A 93 -10.04 7.15 -2.61
N THR A 94 -10.45 7.31 -3.86
CA THR A 94 -11.79 6.93 -4.36
C THR A 94 -11.70 6.07 -5.62
N ASN A 95 -12.83 5.51 -6.04
CA ASN A 95 -12.91 4.79 -7.32
C ASN A 95 -12.43 5.64 -8.49
N ARG A 96 -11.71 5.00 -9.43
CA ARG A 96 -11.15 5.61 -10.65
C ARG A 96 -10.32 6.85 -10.37
N SER A 97 -9.53 6.81 -9.30
CA SER A 97 -8.62 7.88 -8.92
C SER A 97 -7.17 7.40 -8.98
N ALA A 98 -6.25 8.35 -9.02
CA ALA A 98 -4.83 8.05 -8.94
C ALA A 98 -4.11 9.10 -8.11
N VAL A 99 -3.02 8.68 -7.47
CA VAL A 99 -2.08 9.56 -6.79
C VAL A 99 -0.72 9.41 -7.42
N GLU A 100 -0.11 10.54 -7.78
CA GLU A 100 1.20 10.60 -8.43
C GLU A 100 2.22 11.27 -7.50
N PHE A 101 3.34 10.60 -7.31
CA PHE A 101 4.55 11.16 -6.73
C PHE A 101 5.51 11.53 -7.86
N THR A 102 5.90 12.80 -7.90
CA THR A 102 6.89 13.30 -8.85
C THR A 102 8.21 13.55 -8.12
N PRO A 103 9.35 13.07 -8.65
CA PRO A 103 10.64 13.37 -8.05
C PRO A 103 10.90 14.88 -8.13
N LEU A 104 11.52 15.42 -7.09
CA LEU A 104 12.03 16.79 -7.14
C LEU A 104 13.21 16.86 -8.12
N PRO A 105 13.45 18.03 -8.75
CA PRO A 105 14.66 18.24 -9.53
C PRO A 105 15.92 17.96 -8.70
N SER A 106 16.91 17.34 -9.33
CA SER A 106 18.24 17.07 -8.76
C SER A 106 19.21 18.21 -9.05
#